data_AF-A0A838JJS8-F1
#
_entry.id   AF-A0A838JJS8-F1
#
_cell.length_a   1.000
_cell.length_b   1.000
_cell.length_c   1.000
_cell.angle_alpha   90.00
_cell.angle_beta   90.00
_cell.angle_gamma   90.00
#
_symmetry.space_group_name_H-M   'P 1'
#
loop_
_entity.id
_entity.type
_entity.pdbx_description
1 polymer ?
#
loop_
_entity_poly.entity_id
_entity_poly.type
_entity_poly.pdbx_seq_one_letter_code
_entity_poly.pdbx_strand_id
1 'polypeptide(L)'
;MSLNYDPFDADAKLAGCACGAHRSQAEHNAASKTAATTPAELNRQVLETTVMRALFPHDGERRRFVKTVGAATAMAAVSSVFPFGALEAMAQSKGPLEKKDLKIGFVAITCATPLIMAGPMGFYEKQGLNVALTKTAGWALIRDKMLNKEYDASHMLSPMPIAISMGIGSVAQPVHVATIQNINGQAITLALKHKDKRDPKQWKGMIFAVPFEYSMHNFLLRYYVAEAGLDPDKDIQIRVTPPPEMVANLRA
;
A
#
# COMPACT_ATOMS: atom_id res chain seq x y z
N MET A 1 -0.12 -3.58 -8.09
CA MET A 1 0.36 -4.00 -9.42
C MET A 1 0.82 -2.71 -10.10
N SER A 2 2.07 -2.59 -10.55
CA SER A 2 2.48 -1.37 -11.25
C SER A 2 1.77 -1.31 -12.60
N LEU A 3 1.20 -0.16 -12.94
CA LEU A 3 0.48 0.09 -14.19
C LEU A 3 1.39 0.10 -15.43
N ASN A 4 2.69 -0.13 -15.25
CA ASN A 4 3.70 -0.16 -16.31
C ASN A 4 4.61 -1.40 -16.14
N TYR A 5 4.07 -2.53 -15.69
CA TYR A 5 4.79 -3.79 -15.54
C TYR A 5 4.63 -4.66 -16.80
N ASP A 6 5.73 -4.96 -17.50
CA ASP A 6 5.75 -5.91 -18.60
C ASP A 6 6.02 -7.34 -18.06
N PRO A 7 5.06 -8.27 -18.15
CA PRO A 7 5.24 -9.64 -17.67
C PRO A 7 6.18 -10.48 -18.54
N PHE A 8 6.47 -10.05 -19.77
CA PHE A 8 7.39 -10.68 -20.71
C PHE A 8 8.80 -10.07 -20.69
N ASP A 9 9.06 -9.06 -19.87
CA ASP A 9 10.42 -8.60 -19.58
C ASP A 9 11.06 -9.48 -18.48
N ALA A 10 12.14 -10.19 -18.83
CA ALA A 10 12.87 -11.04 -17.90
C ALA A 10 13.65 -10.25 -16.83
N ASP A 11 14.00 -9.02 -17.13
CA ASP A 11 14.81 -8.15 -16.28
C ASP A 11 13.99 -7.12 -15.51
N ALA A 12 12.65 -7.12 -15.66
CA ALA A 12 11.74 -6.31 -14.85
C ALA A 12 12.03 -6.50 -13.35
N LYS A 13 12.52 -5.47 -12.66
CA LYS A 13 12.85 -5.50 -11.23
C LYS A 13 11.85 -4.67 -10.44
N LEU A 14 11.62 -5.04 -9.17
CA LEU A 14 10.90 -4.19 -8.21
C LEU A 14 11.77 -3.03 -7.67
N ALA A 15 13.06 -2.98 -8.04
CA ALA A 15 14.01 -1.96 -7.62
C ALA A 15 14.34 -1.01 -8.78
N GLY A 16 14.06 0.28 -8.57
CA GLY A 16 14.14 1.37 -9.55
C GLY A 16 13.42 2.62 -9.01
N CYS A 17 13.17 3.62 -9.86
CA CYS A 17 12.31 4.78 -9.54
C CYS A 17 11.01 4.36 -8.81
N ALA A 18 10.41 5.22 -8.01
CA ALA A 18 9.19 4.94 -7.24
C ALA A 18 8.00 4.36 -8.06
N CYS A 19 8.00 4.53 -9.39
CA CYS A 19 7.03 3.92 -10.29
C CYS A 19 7.29 2.43 -10.63
N GLY A 20 8.48 1.91 -10.32
CA GLY A 20 8.93 0.54 -10.63
C GLY A 20 9.34 0.30 -12.09
N ALA A 21 9.27 1.30 -12.97
CA ALA A 21 9.45 1.14 -14.43
C ALA A 21 10.77 1.68 -14.98
N HIS A 22 11.58 2.37 -14.16
CA HIS A 22 12.82 3.01 -14.62
C HIS A 22 13.95 2.74 -13.65
N ARG A 23 15.17 2.66 -14.17
CA ARG A 23 16.37 2.35 -13.37
C ARG A 23 16.75 3.52 -12.47
N SER A 24 16.32 4.74 -12.81
CA SER A 24 16.53 5.95 -12.01
C SER A 24 15.36 6.93 -12.10
N GLN A 25 15.28 7.87 -11.15
CA GLN A 25 14.29 8.95 -11.17
C GLN A 25 14.48 9.89 -12.36
N ALA A 26 15.71 10.06 -12.85
CA ALA A 26 16.01 10.90 -14.02
C ALA A 26 15.43 10.29 -15.31
N GLU A 27 15.55 8.97 -15.46
CA GLU A 27 15.01 8.22 -16.60
C GLU A 27 13.47 8.21 -16.58
N HIS A 28 12.86 8.11 -15.39
CA HIS A 28 11.42 8.28 -15.21
C HIS A 28 10.95 9.67 -15.65
N ASN A 29 11.60 10.73 -15.18
CA ASN A 29 11.23 12.10 -15.52
C ASN A 29 11.35 12.37 -17.04
N ALA A 30 12.21 11.64 -17.75
CA ALA A 30 12.33 11.71 -19.20
C ALA A 30 11.18 10.97 -19.91
N ALA A 31 10.81 9.77 -19.44
CA ALA A 31 9.74 8.95 -20.03
C ALA A 31 8.32 9.46 -19.71
N SER A 32 8.11 10.07 -18.55
CA SER A 32 6.83 10.69 -18.16
C SER A 32 6.44 11.87 -19.05
N LYS A 33 7.37 12.44 -19.82
CA LYS A 33 7.07 13.47 -20.83
C LYS A 33 6.46 12.89 -22.11
N THR A 34 6.44 11.57 -22.28
CA THR A 34 6.07 10.89 -23.54
C THR A 34 4.95 9.85 -23.43
N ALA A 35 4.55 9.40 -22.24
CA ALA A 35 3.63 8.27 -22.09
C ALA A 35 2.31 8.66 -21.40
N ALA A 36 1.28 8.96 -22.18
CA ALA A 36 -0.10 8.82 -21.72
C ALA A 36 -0.57 7.40 -22.08
N THR A 37 -0.47 6.46 -21.13
CA THR A 37 -0.98 5.09 -21.31
C THR A 37 -2.49 5.12 -21.46
N THR A 38 -3.03 4.56 -22.54
CA THR A 38 -4.47 4.50 -22.78
C THR A 38 -5.13 3.43 -21.89
N PRO A 39 -6.44 3.54 -21.57
CA PRO A 39 -7.15 2.51 -20.80
C PRO A 39 -7.11 1.11 -21.43
N ALA A 40 -7.06 1.03 -22.77
CA ALA A 40 -6.96 -0.24 -23.49
C ALA A 40 -5.60 -0.91 -23.25
N GLU A 41 -4.51 -0.16 -23.36
CA GLU A 41 -3.16 -0.66 -23.07
C GLU A 41 -3.04 -1.14 -21.62
N LEU A 42 -3.67 -0.43 -20.69
CA LEU A 42 -3.72 -0.81 -19.28
C LEU A 42 -4.44 -2.15 -19.06
N ASN A 43 -5.61 -2.33 -19.70
CA ASN A 43 -6.38 -3.56 -19.59
C ASN A 43 -5.61 -4.76 -20.15
N ARG A 44 -4.98 -4.60 -21.32
CA ARG A 44 -4.15 -5.65 -21.92
C ARG A 44 -3.01 -6.06 -21.00
N GLN A 45 -2.28 -5.10 -20.41
CA GLN A 45 -1.20 -5.41 -19.47
C GLN A 45 -1.67 -6.16 -18.22
N VAL A 46 -2.84 -5.79 -17.67
CA VAL A 46 -3.44 -6.50 -16.53
C VAL A 46 -3.77 -7.95 -16.91
N LEU A 47 -4.34 -8.18 -18.09
CA LEU A 47 -4.66 -9.51 -18.59
C LEU A 47 -3.41 -10.36 -18.82
N GLU A 48 -2.43 -9.84 -19.55
CA GLU A 48 -1.15 -10.50 -19.79
C GLU A 48 -0.45 -10.86 -18.49
N THR A 49 -0.41 -9.94 -17.52
CA THR A 49 0.23 -10.21 -16.24
C THR A 49 -0.55 -11.23 -15.41
N THR A 50 -1.88 -11.21 -15.48
CA THR A 50 -2.73 -12.19 -14.78
C THR A 50 -2.49 -13.59 -15.34
N VAL A 51 -2.49 -13.75 -16.66
CA VAL A 51 -2.19 -15.02 -17.34
C VAL A 51 -0.78 -15.50 -17.00
N MET A 52 0.21 -14.61 -17.08
CA MET A 52 1.61 -14.98 -16.79
C MET A 52 1.81 -15.38 -15.32
N ARG A 53 1.12 -14.75 -14.38
CA ARG A 53 1.15 -15.17 -12.96
C ARG A 53 0.41 -16.48 -12.71
N ALA A 54 -0.62 -16.79 -13.48
CA ALA A 54 -1.32 -18.07 -13.40
C ALA A 54 -0.44 -19.20 -13.95
N LEU A 55 0.27 -18.97 -15.07
CA LEU A 55 1.19 -19.93 -15.66
C LEU A 55 2.49 -20.10 -14.85
N PHE A 56 2.99 -19.00 -14.28
CA PHE A 56 4.22 -18.96 -13.50
C PHE A 56 3.96 -18.28 -12.14
N PRO A 57 3.45 -19.03 -11.15
CA PRO A 57 3.20 -18.49 -9.81
C PRO A 57 4.46 -17.95 -9.13
N HIS A 58 5.63 -18.48 -9.50
CA HIS A 58 6.93 -18.06 -9.01
C HIS A 58 7.70 -17.23 -10.04
N ASP A 59 8.03 -15.99 -9.66
CA ASP A 59 8.67 -15.01 -10.54
C ASP A 59 10.02 -15.49 -11.12
N GLY A 60 10.75 -16.33 -10.40
CA GLY A 60 12.01 -16.91 -10.87
C GLY A 60 11.84 -17.88 -12.04
N GLU A 61 10.73 -18.61 -12.10
CA GLU A 61 10.40 -19.53 -13.20
C GLU A 61 10.00 -18.75 -14.44
N ARG A 62 9.14 -17.74 -14.26
CA ARG A 62 8.78 -16.78 -15.31
C ARG A 62 10.02 -16.21 -15.99
N ARG A 63 10.95 -15.67 -15.19
CA ARG A 63 12.20 -15.08 -15.70
C ARG A 63 13.04 -16.10 -16.45
N ARG A 64 13.21 -17.31 -15.92
CA ARG A 64 13.97 -18.37 -16.60
C ARG A 64 13.34 -18.71 -17.94
N PHE A 65 12.03 -18.91 -17.99
CA PHE A 65 11.31 -19.18 -19.23
C PHE A 65 11.55 -18.08 -20.27
N VAL A 66 11.29 -16.82 -19.92
CA VAL A 66 11.48 -15.68 -20.82
C VAL A 66 12.95 -15.54 -21.27
N LYS A 67 13.93 -15.75 -20.38
CA LYS A 67 15.36 -15.72 -20.75
C LYS A 67 15.73 -16.84 -21.71
N THR A 68 15.12 -18.01 -21.57
CA THR A 68 15.42 -19.17 -22.42
C THR A 68 14.84 -19.02 -23.82
N VAL A 69 13.59 -18.57 -23.94
CA VAL A 69 12.89 -18.55 -25.25
C VAL A 69 12.89 -17.17 -25.93
N GLY A 70 13.19 -16.11 -25.18
CA GLY A 70 13.07 -14.72 -25.63
C GLY A 70 11.65 -14.17 -25.50
N ALA A 71 11.51 -12.87 -25.22
CA ALA A 71 10.22 -12.23 -24.91
C ALA A 71 9.18 -12.39 -26.04
N ALA A 72 9.58 -12.20 -27.30
CA ALA A 72 8.67 -12.34 -28.45
C ALA A 72 8.13 -13.78 -28.60
N THR A 73 9.01 -14.77 -28.42
CA THR A 73 8.63 -16.19 -28.47
C THR A 73 7.74 -16.58 -27.30
N ALA A 74 8.06 -16.09 -26.10
CA ALA A 74 7.24 -16.30 -24.90
C ALA A 74 5.83 -15.73 -25.11
N MET A 75 5.72 -14.50 -25.63
CA MET A 75 4.44 -13.87 -25.94
C MET A 75 3.65 -14.66 -26.98
N ALA A 76 4.30 -15.11 -28.06
CA ALA A 76 3.64 -15.92 -29.10
C ALA A 76 3.16 -17.28 -28.57
N ALA A 77 3.97 -17.96 -27.73
CA ALA A 77 3.63 -19.24 -27.13
C ALA A 77 2.48 -19.14 -26.12
N VAL A 78 2.40 -18.05 -25.36
CA VAL A 78 1.27 -17.83 -24.44
C VAL A 78 0.02 -17.41 -25.22
N SER A 79 0.16 -16.56 -26.24
CA SER A 79 -0.96 -16.09 -27.07
C SER A 79 -1.60 -17.18 -27.93
N SER A 80 -0.86 -18.26 -28.25
CA SER A 80 -1.41 -19.40 -28.98
C SER A 80 -2.34 -20.27 -28.12
N VAL A 81 -2.20 -20.21 -26.80
CA VAL A 81 -3.03 -20.96 -25.83
C VAL A 81 -4.09 -20.06 -25.20
N PHE A 82 -3.75 -18.78 -24.95
CA PHE A 82 -4.64 -17.80 -24.34
C PHE A 82 -5.06 -16.75 -25.39
N PRO A 83 -6.35 -16.70 -25.76
CA PRO A 83 -6.84 -15.74 -26.74
C PRO A 83 -6.98 -14.35 -26.09
N PHE A 84 -5.87 -13.61 -25.98
CA PHE A 84 -5.84 -12.30 -25.32
C PHE A 84 -6.89 -11.32 -25.88
N GLY A 85 -7.14 -11.32 -27.19
CA GLY A 85 -8.19 -10.47 -27.78
C GLY A 85 -9.61 -10.83 -27.33
N ALA A 86 -9.89 -12.12 -27.12
CA ALA A 86 -11.19 -12.56 -26.58
C ALA A 86 -11.30 -12.27 -25.08
N LEU A 87 -10.22 -12.47 -24.33
CA LEU A 87 -10.13 -12.09 -22.91
C LEU A 87 -10.29 -10.58 -22.72
N GLU A 88 -9.73 -9.76 -23.59
CA GLU A 88 -9.86 -8.30 -23.57
C GLU A 88 -11.29 -7.87 -23.89
N ALA A 89 -11.94 -8.49 -24.87
CA ALA A 89 -13.36 -8.27 -25.16
C ALA A 89 -14.26 -8.68 -23.98
N MET A 90 -13.96 -9.79 -23.30
CA MET A 90 -14.67 -10.21 -22.09
C MET A 90 -14.43 -9.26 -20.91
N ALA A 91 -13.20 -8.78 -20.72
CA ALA A 91 -12.85 -7.83 -19.65
C ALA A 91 -13.47 -6.44 -19.86
N GLN A 92 -13.76 -6.05 -21.11
CA GLN A 92 -14.50 -4.82 -21.42
C GLN A 92 -16.00 -4.92 -21.10
N SER A 93 -16.55 -6.15 -21.03
CA SER A 93 -17.92 -6.34 -20.58
C SER A 93 -17.98 -6.16 -19.05
N LYS A 94 -18.69 -5.13 -18.58
CA LYS A 94 -19.00 -4.98 -17.15
C LYS A 94 -19.94 -6.10 -16.73
N GLY A 95 -19.37 -7.25 -16.38
CA GLY A 95 -20.09 -8.30 -15.67
C GLY A 95 -20.67 -7.78 -14.35
N PRO A 96 -21.65 -8.49 -13.77
CA PRO A 96 -22.15 -8.14 -12.45
C PRO A 96 -21.02 -8.25 -11.41
N LEU A 97 -20.98 -7.31 -10.45
CA LEU A 97 -20.05 -7.38 -9.33
C LEU A 97 -20.25 -8.68 -8.54
N GLU A 98 -19.15 -9.33 -8.19
CA GLU A 98 -19.14 -10.58 -7.42
C GLU A 98 -19.66 -10.38 -6.00
N LYS A 99 -19.44 -9.18 -5.43
CA LYS A 99 -19.92 -8.77 -4.12
C LYS A 99 -20.26 -7.28 -4.11
N LYS A 100 -21.50 -6.96 -3.68
CA LYS A 100 -21.99 -5.57 -3.61
C LYS A 100 -21.92 -4.99 -2.21
N ASP A 101 -22.25 -5.78 -1.20
CA ASP A 101 -22.23 -5.37 0.20
C ASP A 101 -20.83 -5.52 0.79
N LEU A 102 -20.15 -4.41 1.07
CA LEU A 102 -18.79 -4.41 1.60
C LEU A 102 -18.75 -3.79 2.99
N LYS A 103 -17.99 -4.41 3.89
CA LYS A 103 -17.70 -3.84 5.21
C LYS A 103 -16.27 -3.32 5.27
N ILE A 104 -16.12 -2.02 5.48
CA ILE A 104 -14.82 -1.34 5.46
C ILE A 104 -14.47 -0.77 6.83
N GLY A 105 -13.38 -1.25 7.43
CA GLY A 105 -12.88 -0.77 8.72
C GLY A 105 -12.01 0.49 8.58
N PHE A 106 -12.14 1.44 9.51
CA PHE A 106 -11.26 2.62 9.55
C PHE A 106 -11.00 3.15 10.97
N VAL A 107 -9.85 3.77 11.17
CA VAL A 107 -9.57 4.60 12.36
C VAL A 107 -9.98 6.04 12.04
N ALA A 108 -10.67 6.70 12.97
CA ALA A 108 -11.22 8.05 12.76
C ALA A 108 -10.13 9.14 12.81
N ILE A 109 -9.37 9.24 11.72
CA ILE A 109 -8.36 10.28 11.45
C ILE A 109 -8.59 10.85 10.05
N THR A 110 -8.05 12.04 9.78
CA THR A 110 -8.23 12.77 8.51
C THR A 110 -7.81 11.96 7.28
N CYS A 111 -6.88 11.01 7.43
CA CYS A 111 -6.44 10.14 6.34
C CYS A 111 -7.55 9.22 5.80
N ALA A 112 -8.59 8.94 6.59
CA ALA A 112 -9.72 8.11 6.19
C ALA A 112 -10.80 8.89 5.41
N THR A 113 -10.66 10.21 5.25
CA THR A 113 -11.64 11.08 4.58
C THR A 113 -12.10 10.56 3.22
N PRO A 114 -11.25 10.05 2.31
CA PRO A 114 -11.72 9.53 1.02
C PRO A 114 -12.72 8.38 1.16
N LEU A 115 -12.51 7.48 2.13
CA LEU A 115 -13.44 6.37 2.39
C LEU A 115 -14.75 6.86 2.99
N ILE A 116 -14.67 7.81 3.92
CA ILE A 116 -15.83 8.34 4.65
C ILE A 116 -16.72 9.15 3.70
N MET A 117 -16.13 10.03 2.91
CA MET A 117 -16.87 10.94 2.02
C MET A 117 -17.41 10.25 0.77
N ALA A 118 -16.86 9.10 0.38
CA ALA A 118 -17.35 8.34 -0.77
C ALA A 118 -18.82 7.92 -0.66
N GLY A 119 -19.35 7.73 0.55
CA GLY A 119 -20.78 7.47 0.77
C GLY A 119 -21.65 8.69 0.48
N PRO A 120 -21.54 9.79 1.26
CA PRO A 120 -22.33 11.01 1.05
C PRO A 120 -22.20 11.64 -0.35
N MET A 121 -21.07 11.42 -1.03
CA MET A 121 -20.84 11.90 -2.40
C MET A 121 -21.39 10.94 -3.48
N GLY A 122 -22.00 9.81 -3.08
CA GLY A 122 -22.58 8.81 -3.98
C GLY A 122 -21.55 8.02 -4.79
N PHE A 123 -20.26 8.02 -4.41
CA PHE A 123 -19.22 7.33 -5.17
C PHE A 123 -19.31 5.81 -5.08
N TYR A 124 -19.72 5.25 -3.93
CA TYR A 124 -19.95 3.80 -3.82
C TYR A 124 -21.13 3.35 -4.68
N GLU A 125 -22.26 4.06 -4.61
CA GLU A 125 -23.46 3.75 -5.38
C GLU A 125 -23.22 3.85 -6.90
N LYS A 126 -22.47 4.86 -7.35
CA LYS A 126 -22.04 4.98 -8.76
C LYS A 126 -21.25 3.77 -9.25
N GLN A 127 -20.59 3.03 -8.36
CA GLN A 127 -19.89 1.80 -8.68
C GLN A 127 -20.72 0.54 -8.36
N GLY A 128 -22.00 0.67 -7.98
CA GLY A 128 -22.88 -0.46 -7.65
C GLY A 128 -22.59 -1.13 -6.30
N LEU A 129 -21.88 -0.44 -5.41
CA LEU A 129 -21.46 -0.96 -4.10
C LEU A 129 -22.34 -0.40 -2.97
N ASN A 130 -22.70 -1.27 -2.03
CA ASN A 130 -23.30 -0.91 -0.75
C ASN A 130 -22.25 -1.05 0.36
N VAL A 131 -21.73 0.08 0.88
CA VAL A 131 -20.58 0.06 1.79
C VAL A 131 -20.98 0.43 3.22
N ALA A 132 -20.72 -0.48 4.15
CA ALA A 132 -20.83 -0.26 5.59
C ALA A 132 -19.45 0.12 6.18
N LEU A 133 -19.28 1.40 6.51
CA LEU A 133 -18.08 1.89 7.19
C LEU A 133 -18.15 1.61 8.70
N THR A 134 -17.13 0.93 9.22
CA THR A 134 -17.04 0.61 10.65
C THR A 134 -15.85 1.35 11.27
N LYS A 135 -16.15 2.27 12.20
CA LYS A 135 -15.11 2.92 13.02
C LYS A 135 -14.48 1.89 13.96
N THR A 136 -13.16 1.85 14.00
CA THR A 136 -12.36 0.92 14.81
C THR A 136 -11.49 1.71 15.79
N ALA A 137 -11.31 1.18 17.00
CA ALA A 137 -10.62 1.90 18.09
C ALA A 137 -9.11 2.07 17.88
N GLY A 138 -8.48 1.20 17.08
CA GLY A 138 -7.04 1.27 16.82
C GLY A 138 -6.58 0.24 15.80
N TRP A 139 -5.29 0.30 15.48
CA TRP A 139 -4.69 -0.45 14.37
C TRP A 139 -4.54 -1.95 14.61
N ALA A 140 -4.35 -2.37 15.87
CA ALA A 140 -4.34 -3.79 16.21
C ALA A 140 -5.69 -4.45 15.85
N LEU A 141 -6.81 -3.81 16.22
CA LEU A 141 -8.15 -4.31 15.86
C LEU A 141 -8.42 -4.25 14.35
N ILE A 142 -7.89 -3.26 13.63
CA ILE A 142 -7.96 -3.21 12.17
C ILE A 142 -7.28 -4.44 11.57
N ARG A 143 -6.05 -4.75 12.01
CA ARG A 143 -5.30 -5.94 11.58
C ARG A 143 -6.10 -7.21 11.86
N ASP A 144 -6.56 -7.40 13.09
CA ASP A 144 -7.21 -8.64 13.51
C ASP A 144 -8.53 -8.86 12.75
N LYS A 145 -9.35 -7.80 12.59
CA LYS A 145 -10.61 -7.90 11.84
C LYS A 145 -10.42 -8.13 10.34
N MET A 146 -9.35 -7.61 9.75
CA MET A 146 -9.00 -7.90 8.35
C MET A 146 -8.53 -9.34 8.16
N LEU A 147 -7.68 -9.85 9.06
CA LEU A 147 -7.22 -11.24 9.03
C LEU A 147 -8.37 -12.23 9.21
N ASN A 148 -9.30 -11.92 10.11
CA ASN A 148 -10.49 -12.74 10.37
C ASN A 148 -11.59 -12.59 9.32
N LYS A 149 -11.37 -11.81 8.24
CA LYS A 149 -12.35 -11.52 7.19
C LYS A 149 -13.66 -10.89 7.72
N GLU A 150 -13.59 -10.23 8.87
CA GLU A 150 -14.69 -9.41 9.39
C GLU A 150 -14.83 -8.09 8.62
N TYR A 151 -13.76 -7.67 7.94
CA TYR A 151 -13.72 -6.56 7.00
C TYR A 151 -13.29 -7.06 5.62
N ASP A 152 -13.92 -6.53 4.58
CA ASP A 152 -13.57 -6.80 3.19
C ASP A 152 -12.37 -5.96 2.74
N ALA A 153 -12.30 -4.74 3.25
CA ALA A 153 -11.19 -3.83 3.06
C ALA A 153 -11.01 -2.94 4.29
N SER A 154 -9.85 -2.31 4.42
CA SER A 154 -9.62 -1.39 5.52
C SER A 154 -8.61 -0.30 5.20
N HIS A 155 -8.82 0.85 5.83
CA HIS A 155 -7.80 1.86 6.00
C HIS A 155 -6.68 1.33 6.89
N MET A 156 -5.45 1.30 6.38
CA MET A 156 -4.26 0.79 7.10
C MET A 156 -3.08 1.75 7.00
N LEU A 157 -2.18 1.67 7.96
CA LEU A 157 -0.87 2.31 7.89
C LEU A 157 -0.03 1.57 6.83
N SER A 158 0.67 2.29 5.96
CA SER A 158 1.34 1.69 4.80
C SER A 158 2.31 0.53 5.10
N PRO A 159 2.98 0.43 6.27
CA PRO A 159 3.80 -0.74 6.56
C PRO A 159 3.01 -1.99 6.98
N MET A 160 1.77 -1.83 7.46
CA MET A 160 0.98 -2.95 7.99
C MET A 160 0.75 -4.05 6.95
N PRO A 161 0.32 -3.77 5.69
CA PRO A 161 0.16 -4.81 4.68
C PRO A 161 1.43 -5.62 4.42
N ILE A 162 2.59 -4.96 4.45
CA ILE A 162 3.90 -5.60 4.25
C ILE A 162 4.23 -6.50 5.44
N ALA A 163 4.12 -5.97 6.67
CA ALA A 163 4.37 -6.71 7.89
C ALA A 163 3.47 -7.96 8.00
N ILE A 164 2.17 -7.80 7.74
CA ILE A 164 1.20 -8.91 7.74
C ILE A 164 1.56 -9.95 6.67
N SER A 165 1.88 -9.52 5.45
CA SER A 165 2.26 -10.45 4.37
C SER A 165 3.51 -11.25 4.69
N MET A 166 4.42 -10.68 5.48
CA MET A 166 5.64 -11.34 5.96
C MET A 166 5.45 -12.14 7.26
N GLY A 167 4.27 -12.09 7.89
CA GLY A 167 4.03 -12.72 9.20
C GLY A 167 4.76 -12.04 10.36
N ILE A 168 5.10 -10.76 10.22
CA ILE A 168 5.76 -9.99 11.26
C ILE A 168 4.67 -9.33 12.13
N GLY A 169 4.60 -9.74 13.40
CA GLY A 169 3.59 -9.24 14.34
C GLY A 169 2.16 -9.77 14.10
N SER A 170 2.00 -10.80 13.26
CA SER A 170 0.75 -11.56 13.06
C SER A 170 1.02 -12.88 12.35
N VAL A 171 -0.03 -13.68 12.13
CA VAL A 171 0.04 -14.75 11.14
C VAL A 171 0.31 -14.18 9.73
N ALA A 172 1.09 -14.90 8.93
CA ALA A 172 1.39 -14.50 7.57
C ALA A 172 0.15 -14.67 6.69
N GLN A 173 -0.29 -13.57 6.06
CA GLN A 173 -1.40 -13.59 5.12
C GLN A 173 -1.16 -12.54 4.03
N PRO A 174 -1.28 -12.88 2.73
CA PRO A 174 -1.17 -11.90 1.66
C PRO A 174 -2.21 -10.78 1.83
N VAL A 175 -1.73 -9.54 1.93
CA VAL A 175 -2.58 -8.34 1.95
C VAL A 175 -2.26 -7.49 0.74
N HIS A 176 -3.30 -7.13 -0.02
CA HIS A 176 -3.16 -6.31 -1.21
C HIS A 176 -3.47 -4.84 -0.90
N VAL A 177 -2.57 -3.95 -1.33
CA VAL A 177 -2.79 -2.51 -1.26
C VAL A 177 -3.52 -2.07 -2.52
N ALA A 178 -4.75 -1.60 -2.36
CA ALA A 178 -5.56 -1.09 -3.47
C ALA A 178 -5.15 0.32 -3.89
N THR A 179 -4.94 1.22 -2.91
CA THR A 179 -4.58 2.62 -3.16
C THR A 179 -3.93 3.26 -1.95
N ILE A 180 -3.14 4.31 -2.18
CA ILE A 180 -2.60 5.19 -1.15
C ILE A 180 -3.57 6.36 -0.97
N GLN A 181 -4.19 6.46 0.21
CA GLN A 181 -5.26 7.44 0.46
C GLN A 181 -4.74 8.86 0.68
N ASN A 182 -3.53 9.00 1.21
CA ASN A 182 -2.87 10.28 1.42
C ASN A 182 -1.37 10.12 1.48
N ILE A 183 -0.68 11.23 1.22
CA ILE A 183 0.70 11.47 1.62
C ILE A 183 0.69 12.66 2.59
N ASN A 184 1.63 12.69 3.52
CA ASN A 184 1.76 13.75 4.55
C ASN A 184 0.58 13.81 5.54
N GLY A 185 0.49 14.93 6.29
CA GLY A 185 -0.57 15.18 7.27
C GLY A 185 -0.33 14.60 8.66
N GLN A 186 0.90 14.13 8.94
CA GLN A 186 1.33 13.67 10.27
C GLN A 186 2.30 14.68 10.89
N ALA A 187 2.43 14.68 12.21
CA ALA A 187 3.34 15.56 12.93
C ALA A 187 3.96 14.85 14.13
N ILE A 188 5.18 15.27 14.49
CA ILE A 188 5.77 15.00 15.81
C ILE A 188 5.42 16.18 16.70
N THR A 189 4.72 15.90 17.79
CA THR A 189 4.18 16.93 18.69
C THR A 189 4.78 16.77 20.08
N LEU A 190 5.23 17.88 20.66
CA LEU A 190 5.71 17.92 22.04
C LEU A 190 4.68 18.56 22.95
N ALA A 191 4.61 18.09 24.20
CA ALA A 191 3.83 18.76 25.24
C ALA A 191 4.36 20.19 25.49
N LEU A 192 3.50 21.12 25.92
CA LEU A 192 3.88 22.53 26.13
C LEU A 192 5.03 22.71 27.13
N LYS A 193 5.18 21.81 28.10
CA LYS A 193 6.33 21.77 29.04
C LYS A 193 7.69 21.56 28.35
N HIS A 194 7.70 21.20 27.07
CA HIS A 194 8.88 21.00 26.23
C HIS A 194 8.97 22.01 25.07
N LYS A 195 8.22 23.12 25.12
CA LYS A 195 8.20 24.14 24.04
C LYS A 195 9.58 24.67 23.64
N ASP A 196 10.52 24.72 24.58
CA ASP A 196 11.89 25.21 24.36
C ASP A 196 12.86 24.11 23.91
N LYS A 197 12.41 22.85 23.88
CA LYS A 197 13.21 21.68 23.46
C LYS A 197 12.86 21.29 22.02
N ARG A 198 12.94 22.22 21.07
CA ARG A 198 12.58 21.95 19.66
C ARG A 198 13.68 21.23 18.87
N ASP A 199 14.92 21.25 19.36
CA ASP A 199 16.03 20.49 18.77
C ASP A 199 15.98 19.02 19.27
N PRO A 200 15.85 18.03 18.37
CA PRO A 200 15.80 16.62 18.75
C PRO A 200 17.01 16.12 19.53
N LYS A 201 18.18 16.77 19.43
CA LYS A 201 19.35 16.46 20.26
C LYS A 201 19.06 16.55 21.76
N GLN A 202 18.05 17.32 22.15
CA GLN A 202 17.62 17.52 23.53
C GLN A 202 16.59 16.47 24.01
N TRP A 203 16.24 15.49 23.18
CA TRP A 203 15.13 14.56 23.44
C TRP A 203 15.57 13.26 24.12
N LYS A 204 16.87 13.11 24.45
CA LYS A 204 17.35 11.96 25.21
C LYS A 204 16.58 11.82 26.54
N GLY A 205 16.09 10.61 26.81
CA GLY A 205 15.24 10.25 27.95
C GLY A 205 13.76 10.54 27.77
N MET A 206 13.33 11.15 26.65
CA MET A 206 11.90 11.39 26.40
C MET A 206 11.15 10.13 26.00
N ILE A 207 9.84 10.14 26.27
CA ILE A 207 8.90 9.09 25.89
C ILE A 207 8.02 9.62 24.77
N PHE A 208 7.99 8.93 23.64
CA PHE A 208 7.15 9.23 22.48
C PHE A 208 6.07 8.18 22.31
N ALA A 209 4.89 8.64 21.92
CA ALA A 209 3.78 7.78 21.53
C ALA A 209 3.74 7.61 20.01
N VAL A 210 3.55 6.38 19.54
CA VAL A 210 3.29 6.04 18.13
C VAL A 210 2.01 5.21 18.04
N PRO A 211 1.28 5.26 16.92
CA PRO A 211 -0.04 4.64 16.87
C PRO A 211 0.02 3.11 16.75
N PHE A 212 1.11 2.60 16.18
CA PHE A 212 1.34 1.17 16.00
C PHE A 212 2.83 0.90 15.79
N GLU A 213 3.29 -0.31 16.06
CA GLU A 213 4.69 -0.69 15.87
C GLU A 213 5.10 -0.61 14.40
N TYR A 214 4.32 -1.24 13.50
CA TYR A 214 4.52 -1.19 12.06
C TYR A 214 3.77 0.00 11.45
N SER A 215 4.21 1.22 11.81
CA SER A 215 3.62 2.48 11.34
C SER A 215 4.65 3.40 10.70
N MET A 216 4.19 4.23 9.74
CA MET A 216 5.02 5.30 9.20
C MET A 216 5.46 6.28 10.30
N HIS A 217 4.63 6.49 11.32
CA HIS A 217 4.94 7.37 12.45
C HIS A 217 6.16 6.89 13.24
N ASN A 218 6.23 5.59 13.51
CA ASN A 218 7.37 4.98 14.18
C ASN A 218 8.64 5.13 13.32
N PHE A 219 8.55 4.82 12.03
CA PHE A 219 9.71 4.94 11.13
C PHE A 219 10.18 6.37 10.94
N LEU A 220 9.25 7.34 10.77
CA LEU A 220 9.59 8.75 10.64
C LEU A 220 10.21 9.32 11.93
N LEU A 221 9.68 8.96 13.10
CA LEU A 221 10.25 9.36 14.37
C LEU A 221 11.68 8.81 14.52
N ARG A 222 11.86 7.51 14.30
CA ARG A 222 13.16 6.83 14.38
C ARG A 222 14.19 7.47 13.44
N TYR A 223 13.78 7.70 12.19
CA TYR A 223 14.62 8.38 11.20
C TYR A 223 15.02 9.78 11.67
N TYR A 224 14.04 10.57 12.11
CA TYR A 224 14.26 11.96 12.52
C TYR A 224 15.19 12.11 13.73
N VAL A 225 15.05 11.26 14.75
CA VAL A 225 15.95 11.32 15.93
C VAL A 225 17.33 10.73 15.63
N ALA A 226 17.43 9.74 14.75
CA ALA A 226 18.71 9.19 14.31
C ALA A 226 19.53 10.23 13.53
N GLU A 227 18.91 11.02 12.66
CA GLU A 227 19.58 12.16 11.99
C GLU A 227 20.12 13.19 12.98
N ALA A 228 19.50 13.31 14.16
CA ALA A 228 19.99 14.17 15.24
C ALA A 228 21.06 13.52 16.12
N GLY A 229 21.43 12.26 15.86
CA GLY A 229 22.46 11.52 16.60
C GLY A 229 21.95 10.79 17.84
N LEU A 230 20.63 10.59 17.98
CA LEU A 230 20.05 9.76 19.03
C LEU A 230 19.80 8.33 18.53
N ASP A 231 20.15 7.34 19.34
CA ASP A 231 19.75 5.95 19.11
C ASP A 231 18.27 5.78 19.50
N PRO A 232 17.35 5.54 18.56
CA PRO A 232 15.91 5.49 18.86
C PRO A 232 15.51 4.33 19.76
N ASP A 233 16.36 3.32 19.93
CA ASP A 233 16.09 2.15 20.78
C ASP A 233 16.72 2.26 22.17
N LYS A 234 17.63 3.22 22.39
CA LYS A 234 18.33 3.40 23.67
C LYS A 234 18.13 4.78 24.29
N ASP A 235 18.16 5.83 23.48
CA ASP A 235 18.14 7.21 23.96
C ASP A 235 16.73 7.74 24.18
N ILE A 236 15.71 7.15 23.57
CA ILE A 236 14.30 7.50 23.78
C ILE A 236 13.47 6.24 24.04
N GLN A 237 12.26 6.42 24.58
CA GLN A 237 11.28 5.34 24.67
C GLN A 237 10.16 5.57 23.66
N ILE A 238 9.79 4.54 22.91
CA ILE A 238 8.66 4.58 21.98
C ILE A 238 7.58 3.63 22.50
N ARG A 239 6.37 4.15 22.73
CA ARG A 239 5.22 3.39 23.23
C ARG A 239 4.08 3.42 22.22
N VAL A 240 3.39 2.29 22.07
CA VAL A 240 2.19 2.22 21.24
C VAL A 240 1.02 2.84 22.01
N THR A 241 0.33 3.78 21.39
CA THR A 241 -0.82 4.48 21.98
C THR A 241 -1.86 4.73 20.89
N PRO A 242 -3.12 4.32 21.04
CA PRO A 242 -4.17 4.61 20.07
C PRO A 242 -4.29 6.12 19.78
N PRO A 243 -4.49 6.53 18.51
CA PRO A 243 -4.60 7.95 18.15
C PRO A 243 -5.58 8.78 19.02
N PRO A 244 -6.78 8.27 19.37
CA PRO A 244 -7.71 9.02 20.23
C PRO A 244 -7.16 9.37 21.62
N GLU A 245 -6.19 8.61 22.12
CA GLU A 245 -5.61 8.76 23.46
C GLU A 245 -4.36 9.64 23.47
N MET A 246 -3.75 9.92 22.31
CA MET A 246 -2.46 10.63 22.23
C MET A 246 -2.53 12.05 22.81
N VAL A 247 -3.59 12.82 22.51
CA VAL A 247 -3.74 14.19 23.01
C VAL A 247 -3.93 14.23 24.52
N ALA A 248 -4.69 13.27 25.06
CA ALA A 248 -4.89 13.15 26.51
C ALA A 248 -3.55 12.84 27.22
N ASN A 249 -2.74 11.95 26.66
CA ASN A 249 -1.43 11.60 27.21
C ASN A 249 -0.40 12.74 27.16
N LEU A 250 -0.54 13.73 26.28
CA LEU A 250 0.33 14.92 26.28
C LEU A 250 0.07 15.86 27.47
N ARG A 251 -1.08 15.74 28.15
CA ARG A 251 -1.44 16.56 29.31
C ARG A 251 -0.89 16.01 30.64
N ALA A 252 -0.54 14.72 30.68
CA ALA A 252 0.09 14.06 31.81
C ALA A 252 1.58 14.44 31.94
#